data_AF-A0A139IRT5-F1
#
_entry.id   AF-A0A139IRT5-F1
#
_cell.length_a   1.000
_cell.length_b   1.000
_cell.length_c   1.000
_cell.angle_alpha   90.00
_cell.angle_beta   90.00
_cell.angle_gamma   90.00
#
_symmetry.space_group_name_H-M   'P 1'
#
loop_
_entity.id
_entity.type
_entity.pdbx_description
1 polymer ?
#
loop_
_entity_poly.entity_id
_entity_poly.type
_entity_poly.pdbx_seq_one_letter_code
_entity_poly.pdbx_strand_id
1 'polypeptide(L)'
;MPQRLDRWVVLKSGSDLSAPDSDSYFLALKISTYSGQGVGKRGVVKANHGIIYSGTRCSETSEYELPSRAELGMLRYPIRVQMASKSEKLDPMSRLDYGKTYTFQVSSLVYDLGIVHRDSIPALVGQFRQVLHRLAGGGERNTEGADDDSEASEDELEEEA
;
A
#
# COMPACT_ATOMS: atom_id res chain seq x y z
N MET A 1 -24.68 -5.37 -11.88
CA MET A 1 -23.22 -5.16 -11.72
C MET A 1 -22.76 -6.14 -10.65
N PRO A 2 -21.88 -7.13 -10.93
CA PRO A 2 -21.35 -7.97 -9.86
C PRO A 2 -20.57 -7.09 -8.88
N GLN A 3 -20.82 -7.27 -7.58
CA GLN A 3 -20.14 -6.50 -6.56
C GLN A 3 -18.63 -6.80 -6.62
N ARG A 4 -17.84 -5.76 -6.83
CA ARG A 4 -16.38 -5.87 -6.92
C ARG A 4 -15.84 -6.00 -5.50
N LEU A 5 -15.59 -7.23 -5.08
CA LEU A 5 -14.98 -7.53 -3.79
C LEU A 5 -13.56 -6.97 -3.73
N ASP A 6 -13.24 -6.27 -2.64
CA ASP A 6 -11.86 -5.89 -2.33
C ASP A 6 -11.05 -7.14 -1.97
N ARG A 7 -9.78 -7.17 -2.40
CA ARG A 7 -8.88 -8.31 -2.22
C ARG A 7 -7.68 -7.91 -1.38
N TRP A 8 -7.23 -8.82 -0.52
CA TRP A 8 -6.21 -8.55 0.50
C TRP A 8 -5.25 -9.72 0.64
N VAL A 9 -4.00 -9.45 1.02
CA VAL A 9 -3.03 -10.46 1.46
C VAL A 9 -2.88 -10.36 2.97
N VAL A 10 -3.23 -11.41 3.70
CA VAL A 10 -3.06 -11.47 5.15
C VAL A 10 -1.58 -11.74 5.48
N LEU A 11 -1.00 -10.89 6.33
CA LEU A 11 0.38 -11.01 6.80
C LEU A 11 0.47 -11.75 8.13
N LYS A 12 -0.45 -11.44 9.05
CA LYS A 12 -0.47 -11.99 10.40
C LYS A 12 -1.89 -11.97 10.95
N SER A 13 -2.24 -13.01 11.69
CA SER A 13 -3.36 -13.01 12.63
C SER A 13 -2.85 -12.78 14.05
N GLY A 14 -3.62 -12.07 14.86
CA GLY A 14 -3.35 -11.85 16.28
C GLY A 14 -4.62 -12.00 17.10
N SER A 15 -4.44 -12.41 18.35
CA SER A 15 -5.42 -12.27 19.43
C SER A 15 -4.70 -11.62 20.60
N ASP A 16 -5.37 -10.74 21.33
CA ASP A 16 -4.79 -10.17 22.54
C ASP A 16 -4.96 -11.19 23.68
N LEU A 17 -3.88 -11.93 23.95
CA LEU A 17 -3.87 -12.97 24.97
C LEU A 17 -4.05 -12.41 26.40
N SER A 18 -4.01 -11.09 26.59
CA SER A 18 -4.20 -10.45 27.90
C SER A 18 -5.66 -10.34 28.34
N ALA A 19 -6.61 -10.51 27.41
CA ALA A 19 -8.05 -10.52 27.70
C ALA A 19 -8.73 -11.75 27.07
N PRO A 20 -9.49 -12.55 27.86
CA PRO A 20 -10.11 -13.79 27.40
C PRO A 20 -11.16 -13.60 26.29
N ASP A 21 -11.67 -12.36 26.11
CA ASP A 21 -12.67 -11.99 25.10
C ASP A 21 -12.12 -11.01 24.05
N SER A 22 -10.80 -10.98 23.82
CA SER A 22 -10.25 -10.06 22.84
C SER A 22 -10.63 -10.45 21.40
N ASP A 23 -11.09 -9.46 20.65
CA ASP A 23 -11.37 -9.62 19.23
C ASP A 23 -10.08 -10.00 18.49
N SER A 24 -10.10 -11.18 17.90
CA SER A 24 -9.05 -11.60 16.99
C SER A 24 -9.04 -10.67 15.76
N TYR A 25 -7.84 -10.34 15.30
CA TYR A 25 -7.64 -9.43 14.18
C TYR A 25 -6.65 -9.98 13.15
N PHE A 26 -6.74 -9.46 11.94
CA PHE A 26 -5.83 -9.74 10.84
C PHE A 26 -5.18 -8.46 10.36
N LEU A 27 -3.85 -8.49 10.19
CA LEU A 27 -3.12 -7.46 9.47
C LEU A 27 -2.98 -7.89 8.01
N ALA A 28 -3.36 -7.02 7.08
CA ALA A 28 -3.34 -7.33 5.66
C ALA A 28 -2.90 -6.15 4.78
N LEU A 29 -2.46 -6.47 3.57
CA LEU A 29 -2.08 -5.55 2.51
C LEU A 29 -3.13 -5.54 1.40
N LYS A 30 -3.39 -4.37 0.80
CA LYS A 30 -4.41 -4.25 -0.24
C LYS A 30 -3.89 -4.75 -1.59
N ILE A 31 -4.71 -5.53 -2.29
CA ILE A 31 -4.53 -5.80 -3.73
C ILE A 31 -5.42 -4.82 -4.50
N SER A 32 -4.80 -4.00 -5.34
CA SER A 32 -5.49 -2.99 -6.13
C SER A 32 -5.11 -3.09 -7.60
N THR A 33 -6.10 -2.94 -8.48
CA THR A 33 -5.88 -2.78 -9.93
C THR A 33 -5.88 -1.33 -10.37
N TYR A 34 -6.24 -0.41 -9.46
CA TYR A 34 -6.37 1.03 -9.72
C TYR A 34 -7.21 1.33 -10.98
N SER A 35 -8.36 0.65 -11.09
CA SER A 35 -9.25 0.74 -12.26
C SER A 35 -8.61 0.21 -13.55
N GLY A 36 -7.80 -0.85 -13.44
CA GLY A 36 -7.12 -1.48 -14.57
C GLY A 36 -5.86 -0.75 -15.02
N GLN A 37 -5.37 0.23 -14.25
CA GLN A 37 -4.19 1.02 -14.59
C GLN A 37 -2.94 0.61 -13.80
N GLY A 38 -3.09 -0.27 -12.79
CA GLY A 38 -2.00 -0.65 -11.90
C GLY A 38 -1.34 0.59 -11.28
N VAL A 39 -0.02 0.60 -11.20
CA VAL A 39 0.71 1.76 -10.62
C VAL A 39 0.88 2.93 -11.59
N GLY A 40 0.33 2.84 -12.80
CA GLY A 40 0.32 3.95 -13.76
C GLY A 40 -0.73 5.02 -13.42
N LYS A 41 -1.68 4.71 -12.53
CA LYS A 41 -2.68 5.69 -12.08
C LYS A 41 -2.00 6.87 -11.36
N ARG A 42 -2.39 8.09 -11.73
CA ARG A 42 -1.88 9.33 -11.11
C ARG A 42 -2.06 9.31 -9.58
N GLY A 43 -1.00 9.65 -8.86
CA GLY A 43 -0.98 9.71 -7.40
C GLY A 43 -0.61 8.39 -6.70
N VAL A 44 -0.38 7.31 -7.45
CA VAL A 44 0.11 6.04 -6.89
C VAL A 44 1.64 6.06 -6.85
N VAL A 45 2.22 5.82 -5.67
CA VAL A 45 3.68 5.77 -5.46
C VAL A 45 4.20 4.40 -5.88
N LYS A 46 4.81 4.28 -7.07
CA LYS A 46 5.28 2.99 -7.62
C LYS A 46 6.20 2.23 -6.66
N ALA A 47 7.07 2.96 -5.97
CA ALA A 47 8.06 2.44 -5.03
C ALA A 47 7.48 1.65 -3.84
N ASN A 48 6.20 1.84 -3.52
CA ASN A 48 5.51 1.15 -2.43
C ASN A 48 4.78 -0.11 -2.90
N HIS A 49 4.84 -0.42 -4.19
CA HIS A 49 4.03 -1.46 -4.80
C HIS A 49 4.90 -2.56 -5.39
N GLY A 50 4.36 -3.78 -5.40
CA GLY A 50 4.92 -4.90 -6.14
C GLY A 50 3.86 -5.60 -6.98
N ILE A 51 4.31 -6.33 -7.99
CA ILE A 51 3.41 -7.16 -8.81
C ILE A 51 2.92 -8.34 -7.98
N ILE A 52 1.62 -8.62 -8.04
CA ILE A 52 1.02 -9.85 -7.51
C ILE A 52 0.23 -10.54 -8.61
N TYR A 53 0.45 -11.83 -8.79
CA TYR A 53 -0.11 -12.56 -9.93
C TYR A 53 -0.56 -13.97 -9.54
N SER A 54 -1.53 -14.48 -10.28
CA SER A 54 -1.98 -15.87 -10.23
C SER A 54 -1.52 -16.63 -11.46
N GLY A 55 -1.28 -17.94 -11.33
CA GLY A 55 -0.89 -18.80 -12.45
C GLY A 55 0.61 -19.11 -12.49
N THR A 56 1.14 -19.48 -13.65
CA THR A 56 2.54 -19.92 -13.82
C THR A 56 3.46 -18.84 -14.39
N ARG A 57 2.90 -17.80 -15.02
CA ARG A 57 3.67 -16.69 -15.61
C ARG A 57 3.29 -15.38 -14.95
N CYS A 58 4.30 -14.59 -14.60
CA CYS A 58 4.11 -13.23 -14.13
C CYS A 58 3.55 -12.36 -15.26
N SER A 59 2.65 -11.44 -14.93
CA SER A 59 2.20 -10.40 -15.85
C SER A 59 3.35 -9.46 -16.19
N GLU A 60 3.42 -9.03 -17.44
CA GLU A 60 4.34 -7.97 -17.85
C GLU A 60 3.90 -6.62 -17.28
N THR A 61 4.89 -5.77 -16.99
CA THR A 61 4.66 -4.40 -16.54
C THR A 61 4.24 -3.55 -17.74
N SER A 62 3.16 -2.78 -17.61
CA SER A 62 2.74 -1.84 -18.65
C SER A 62 3.74 -0.67 -18.77
N GLU A 63 3.83 -0.05 -19.94
CA GLU A 63 4.68 1.14 -20.17
C GLU A 63 4.39 2.28 -19.18
N TYR A 64 3.11 2.46 -18.81
CA TYR A 64 2.66 3.49 -17.86
C TYR A 64 3.07 3.18 -16.41
N GLU A 65 3.49 1.95 -16.13
CA GLU A 65 3.94 1.52 -14.81
C GLU A 65 5.46 1.59 -14.65
N LEU A 66 6.19 1.94 -15.71
CA LEU A 66 7.62 2.17 -15.64
C LEU A 66 7.91 3.47 -14.86
N PRO A 67 9.01 3.49 -14.07
CA PRO A 67 9.41 4.71 -13.39
C PRO A 67 9.81 5.81 -14.38
N SER A 68 9.45 7.04 -14.05
CA SER A 68 10.03 8.22 -14.70
C SER A 68 11.44 8.51 -14.15
N ARG A 69 12.19 9.42 -14.79
CA ARG A 69 13.59 9.74 -14.39
C ARG A 69 13.76 10.12 -12.92
N ALA A 70 12.73 10.68 -12.29
CA ALA A 70 12.78 11.16 -10.90
C ALA A 70 12.02 10.26 -9.90
N GLU A 71 11.49 9.11 -10.35
CA GLU A 71 10.69 8.22 -9.53
C GLU A 71 11.37 6.85 -9.35
N LEU A 72 11.21 6.25 -8.18
CA LEU A 72 11.61 4.85 -7.97
C LEU A 72 10.54 3.91 -8.52
N GLY A 73 10.97 2.87 -9.25
CA GLY A 73 10.08 1.85 -9.79
C GLY A 73 9.47 0.94 -8.73
N MET A 74 8.60 0.04 -9.19
CA MET A 74 8.03 -1.02 -8.35
C MET A 74 9.11 -1.91 -7.71
N LEU A 75 8.71 -2.59 -6.65
CA LEU A 75 9.49 -3.60 -5.98
C LEU A 75 9.81 -4.77 -6.92
N ARG A 76 11.04 -5.27 -6.82
CA ARG A 76 11.68 -6.14 -7.82
C ARG A 76 11.04 -7.52 -7.96
N TYR A 77 10.51 -8.08 -6.88
CA TYR A 77 10.13 -9.49 -6.83
C TYR A 77 8.62 -9.66 -6.86
N PRO A 78 8.06 -10.24 -7.93
CA PRO A 78 6.62 -10.47 -8.04
C PRO A 78 6.17 -11.56 -7.07
N ILE A 79 4.99 -11.38 -6.48
CA ILE A 79 4.38 -12.31 -5.52
C ILE A 79 3.40 -13.22 -6.24
N ARG A 80 3.67 -14.53 -6.21
CA ARG A 80 2.80 -15.54 -6.82
C ARG A 80 1.74 -15.98 -5.82
N VAL A 81 0.50 -16.11 -6.28
CA VAL A 81 -0.63 -16.67 -5.52
C VAL A 81 -1.09 -17.97 -6.18
N GLN A 82 -1.24 -19.01 -5.37
CA GLN A 82 -1.92 -20.25 -5.73
C GLN A 82 -3.41 -20.08 -5.41
N MET A 83 -4.22 -19.95 -6.46
CA MET A 83 -5.68 -19.76 -6.33
C MET A 83 -6.34 -21.01 -5.74
N ALA A 84 -7.35 -20.81 -4.88
CA ALA A 84 -8.14 -21.91 -4.34
C ALA A 84 -8.97 -22.62 -5.43
N SER A 85 -9.54 -21.84 -6.36
CA SER A 85 -10.26 -22.34 -7.52
C SER A 85 -9.52 -22.08 -8.83
N LYS A 86 -9.56 -23.06 -9.76
CA LYS A 86 -8.99 -22.94 -11.11
C LYS A 86 -9.72 -21.95 -12.01
N SER A 87 -10.98 -21.63 -11.71
CA SER A 87 -11.76 -20.65 -12.47
C SER A 87 -11.40 -19.21 -12.11
N GLU A 88 -10.71 -19.02 -10.99
CA GLU A 88 -10.36 -17.70 -10.48
C GLU A 88 -8.96 -17.28 -10.92
N LYS A 89 -8.82 -15.96 -11.13
CA LYS A 89 -7.54 -15.34 -11.43
C LYS A 89 -7.48 -13.93 -10.87
N LEU A 90 -6.26 -13.50 -10.60
CA LEU A 90 -5.96 -12.09 -10.41
C LEU A 90 -5.96 -11.39 -11.77
N ASP A 91 -6.39 -10.14 -11.76
CA ASP A 91 -6.27 -9.27 -12.92
C ASP A 91 -4.76 -9.03 -13.20
N PRO A 92 -4.30 -9.02 -14.47
CA PRO A 92 -2.90 -8.73 -14.79
C PRO A 92 -2.38 -7.40 -14.24
N MET A 93 -3.26 -6.43 -13.97
CA MET A 93 -2.94 -5.13 -13.37
C MET A 93 -3.04 -5.13 -11.85
N SER A 94 -3.17 -6.31 -11.22
CA SER A 94 -3.19 -6.43 -9.76
C SER A 94 -1.83 -6.09 -9.17
N ARG A 95 -1.81 -5.14 -8.24
CA ARG A 95 -0.62 -4.69 -7.53
C ARG A 95 -0.86 -4.80 -6.03
N LEU A 96 0.17 -5.23 -5.31
CA LEU A 96 0.17 -5.31 -3.87
C LEU A 96 0.72 -4.00 -3.30
N ASP A 97 -0.07 -3.32 -2.50
CA ASP A 97 0.32 -2.09 -1.81
C ASP A 97 0.98 -2.43 -0.46
N TYR A 98 2.28 -2.19 -0.35
CA TYR A 98 3.06 -2.38 0.88
C TYR A 98 3.13 -1.10 1.71
N GLY A 99 2.69 0.04 1.17
CA GLY A 99 2.74 1.34 1.83
C GLY A 99 1.66 1.53 2.88
N LYS A 100 0.63 0.68 2.88
CA LYS A 100 -0.46 0.76 3.84
C LYS A 100 -0.92 -0.62 4.31
N THR A 101 -0.87 -0.81 5.63
CA THR A 101 -1.44 -1.99 6.29
C THR A 101 -2.84 -1.71 6.81
N TYR A 102 -3.68 -2.74 6.77
CA TYR A 102 -5.06 -2.69 7.23
C TYR A 102 -5.30 -3.75 8.29
N THR A 103 -6.09 -3.39 9.30
CA THR A 103 -6.50 -4.30 10.37
C THR A 103 -7.97 -4.64 10.21
N PHE A 104 -8.30 -5.93 10.17
CA PHE A 104 -9.67 -6.44 10.08
C PHE A 104 -10.01 -7.26 11.32
N GLN A 105 -11.24 -7.15 11.81
CA GLN A 105 -11.76 -8.03 12.86
C GLN A 105 -12.30 -9.35 12.27
N VAL A 106 -12.21 -10.43 13.03
CA VAL A 106 -12.64 -11.79 12.62
C VAL A 106 -14.11 -11.89 12.21
N SER A 107 -14.98 -10.97 12.64
CA SER A 107 -16.40 -10.94 12.27
C SER A 107 -16.66 -10.58 10.79
N SER A 108 -15.64 -10.20 10.03
CA SER A 108 -15.78 -9.85 8.62
C SER A 108 -16.06 -11.09 7.76
N LEU A 109 -17.12 -11.06 6.95
CA LEU A 109 -17.37 -12.10 5.94
C LEU A 109 -16.27 -12.09 4.89
N VAL A 110 -15.42 -13.11 4.90
CA VAL A 110 -14.29 -13.26 3.99
C VAL A 110 -14.51 -14.40 3.00
N TYR A 111 -13.97 -14.21 1.79
CA TYR A 111 -13.91 -15.25 0.77
C TYR A 111 -12.45 -15.69 0.60
N ASP A 112 -12.20 -17.00 0.68
CA ASP A 112 -10.86 -17.55 0.42
C ASP A 112 -10.55 -17.56 -1.08
N LEU A 113 -9.64 -16.68 -1.48
CA LEU A 113 -9.17 -16.56 -2.85
C LEU A 113 -8.00 -17.52 -3.16
N GLY A 114 -7.23 -17.91 -2.14
CA GLY A 114 -6.01 -18.70 -2.30
C GLY A 114 -4.86 -18.26 -1.39
N ILE A 115 -3.69 -18.87 -1.63
CA ILE A 115 -2.53 -18.81 -0.73
C ILE A 115 -1.31 -18.27 -1.48
N VAL A 116 -0.53 -17.40 -0.84
CA VAL A 116 0.75 -16.94 -1.39
C VAL A 116 1.70 -18.12 -1.54
N HIS A 117 2.28 -18.28 -2.73
CA HIS A 117 3.21 -19.37 -3.01
C HIS A 117 4.41 -19.32 -2.06
N ARG A 118 4.85 -20.48 -1.57
CA ARG A 118 5.91 -20.59 -0.56
C ARG A 118 7.19 -19.84 -0.95
N ASP A 119 7.60 -19.95 -2.22
CA ASP A 119 8.80 -19.29 -2.73
C ASP A 119 8.69 -17.75 -2.81
N SER A 120 7.46 -17.22 -2.80
CA SER A 120 7.21 -15.78 -2.77
C SER A 120 7.18 -15.20 -1.35
N ILE A 121 7.09 -16.04 -0.30
CA ILE A 121 7.01 -15.56 1.09
C ILE A 121 8.25 -14.74 1.50
N PRO A 122 9.51 -15.17 1.22
CA PRO A 122 10.68 -14.36 1.56
C PRO A 122 10.67 -12.99 0.87
N ALA A 123 10.24 -12.93 -0.39
CA ALA A 123 10.10 -11.70 -1.15
C ALA A 123 8.99 -10.80 -0.57
N LEU A 124 7.84 -11.37 -0.23
CA LEU A 124 6.72 -10.65 0.39
C LEU A 124 7.18 -9.96 1.69
N VAL A 125 7.80 -10.71 2.60
CA VAL A 125 8.26 -10.20 3.89
C VAL A 125 9.40 -9.19 3.72
N GLY A 126 10.37 -9.48 2.86
CA GLY A 126 11.52 -8.60 2.61
C GLY A 126 11.10 -7.26 2.02
N GLN A 127 10.22 -7.28 1.02
CA GLN A 127 9.69 -6.06 0.38
C GLN A 127 8.80 -5.26 1.33
N PHE A 128 8.00 -5.93 2.16
CA PHE A 128 7.22 -5.26 3.21
C PHE A 128 8.11 -4.50 4.19
N ARG A 129 9.17 -5.14 4.71
CA ARG A 129 10.15 -4.49 5.60
C ARG A 129 10.88 -3.34 4.91
N GLN A 130 11.23 -3.50 3.64
CA GLN A 130 11.89 -2.46 2.85
C GLN A 130 11.04 -1.18 2.76
N VAL A 131 9.75 -1.34 2.44
CA VAL A 131 8.82 -0.20 2.34
C VAL A 131 8.55 0.40 3.72
N LEU A 132 8.34 -0.43 4.74
CA LEU A 132 8.13 0.03 6.11
C LEU A 132 9.31 0.88 6.63
N HIS A 133 10.54 0.41 6.41
CA HIS A 133 11.75 1.15 6.80
C HIS A 133 11.87 2.49 6.03
N ARG A 134 11.52 2.50 4.74
CA ARG A 134 11.53 3.73 3.94
C ARG A 134 10.53 4.76 4.47
N LEU A 135 9.33 4.32 4.85
CA LEU A 135 8.30 5.19 5.40
C LEU A 135 8.66 5.70 6.80
N ALA A 136 9.25 4.84 7.65
CA ALA A 136 9.71 5.23 8.98
C ALA A 136 10.88 6.21 8.93
N GLY A 137 11.80 6.07 7.98
CA GLY A 137 12.96 6.96 7.79
C GLY A 137 12.66 8.28 7.07
N GLY A 138 11.40 8.57 6.73
CA GLY A 138 10.98 9.77 6.01
C GLY A 138 10.31 10.85 6.87
N GLY A 139 10.30 10.68 8.20
CA GLY A 139 9.58 11.51 9.16
C GLY A 139 10.17 12.89 9.48
N GLU A 140 11.22 13.34 8.80
CA GLU A 140 11.73 14.71 8.88
C GLU A 140 11.79 15.30 7.47
N ARG A 141 10.76 16.09 7.10
CA ARG A 141 10.84 17.26 6.20
C ARG A 141 9.46 17.94 6.09
N ASN A 142 9.31 18.98 6.92
CA ASN A 142 8.54 20.22 6.76
C ASN A 142 7.01 20.16 6.72
N THR A 143 6.40 20.29 7.90
CA THR A 143 5.35 21.29 8.14
C THR A 143 6.03 22.61 8.48
N GLU A 144 5.80 23.69 7.72
CA GLU A 144 5.83 25.09 8.18
C GLU A 144 5.67 26.06 6.99
N GLY A 145 4.77 27.04 7.15
CA GLY A 145 4.80 28.29 6.37
C GLY A 145 3.57 28.59 5.52
N ALA A 146 2.37 28.62 6.10
CA ALA A 146 1.23 29.32 5.51
C ALA A 146 0.29 29.85 6.60
N ASP A 147 0.83 30.68 7.48
CA ASP A 147 0.04 31.64 8.26
C ASP A 147 0.53 33.04 7.86
N ASP A 148 -0.16 33.58 6.86
CA ASP A 148 -0.09 34.96 6.37
C ASP A 148 -0.99 35.80 7.26
N ASP A 149 -0.42 36.33 8.35
CA ASP A 149 -1.10 37.34 9.19
C ASP A 149 -0.51 38.72 8.85
N SER A 150 -1.13 39.38 7.88
CA SER A 150 -0.96 40.81 7.64
C SER A 150 -1.98 41.57 8.49
N GLU A 151 -1.55 42.21 9.58
CA GLU A 151 -2.22 43.41 10.09
C GLU A 151 -1.21 44.53 10.30
N ALA A 152 -1.33 45.53 9.44
CA ALA A 152 -0.70 46.82 9.56
C ALA A 152 -1.55 47.71 10.48
N SER A 153 -0.91 48.41 11.41
CA SER A 153 -1.38 49.73 11.83
C SER A 153 -0.18 50.64 12.14
N GLU A 154 -0.27 51.82 11.55
CA GLU A 154 0.62 52.97 11.62
C GLU A 154 0.55 53.66 12.99
N ASP A 155 1.59 54.43 13.36
CA ASP A 155 1.50 55.78 13.96
C ASP A 155 2.90 56.26 14.46
N GLU A 156 3.52 57.18 13.70
CA GLU A 156 3.91 58.57 14.07
C GLU A 156 4.29 58.88 15.55
N LEU A 157 5.35 59.59 15.99
CA LEU A 157 6.08 60.80 15.54
C LEU A 157 7.41 61.03 16.34
N GLU A 158 8.18 62.02 15.85
CA GLU A 158 9.42 62.72 16.27
C GLU A 158 9.61 62.98 17.78
N GLU A 159 10.82 63.12 18.34
CA GLU A 159 11.67 64.35 18.33
C GLU A 159 13.02 64.05 19.05
N GLU A 160 14.13 64.67 18.63
CA GLU A 160 15.29 65.10 19.47
C GLU A 160 16.33 65.79 18.57
N ALA A 161 16.23 67.13 18.46
CA ALA A 161 17.33 68.08 18.25
C ALA A 161 16.85 69.53 18.41
#